data_AF-A0A1A3NSD6-F1
#
_entry.id   AF-A0A1A3NSD6-F1
#
_cell.length_a   1.000
_cell.length_b   1.000
_cell.length_c   1.000
_cell.angle_alpha   90.00
_cell.angle_beta   90.00
_cell.angle_gamma   90.00
#
_symmetry.space_group_name_H-M   'P 1'
#
loop_
_entity.id
_entity.type
_entity.pdbx_description
1 polymer ?
#
loop_
_entity_poly.entity_id
_entity_poly.type
_entity_poly.pdbx_seq_one_letter_code
_entity_poly.pdbx_strand_id
1 'polypeptide(L)'
;LLMLSMVKPGAATDTLGSATVTETKPVPVPAAPPPDEPSNAPGDPSTGAADVPEVPGPPPGAPDGVAGVAPHAVIMSIRQSSRAYEPVNPGPGDMEVRKKAGSIATLARAIVHAANMGAKVINISVTSCVSAADPLDQAAIGAAVWYAATVKDAVVVAAAGNDSEDGCAQNPTFDPLNASDPRDWHQVKTVSSPSWFADYVLSVGAVDNTGAAITKSLAGPWVAAAAPGVGIMGLSPQTGGPVNAYPPIRPGDKNMPIWGTSFSAAYVSGVAALVRAKYPTLSAHQVVNRILQTAHNPPRGVDNQVGYGVVDPVAALTFDVPPGERLPPPAHSRIVTPAAPPAPPDHRARNVALILAGIVAAGGAAAWLVARVRRQR
;
A
#
# COMPACT_ATOMS: atom_id res chain seq x y z
N LEU A 1 3.00 -6.20 -9.48
CA LEU A 1 3.39 -5.78 -8.13
C LEU A 1 3.53 -4.27 -8.11
N LEU A 2 2.82 -3.59 -7.21
CA LEU A 2 2.80 -2.12 -7.12
C LEU A 2 4.18 -1.63 -6.65
N MET A 3 5.09 -1.37 -7.58
CA MET A 3 6.34 -0.66 -7.31
C MET A 3 6.05 0.84 -7.44
N LEU A 4 6.11 1.53 -6.29
CA LEU A 4 5.98 2.98 -6.19
C LEU A 4 7.25 3.63 -6.77
N SER A 5 7.28 3.89 -8.07
CA SER A 5 8.43 4.54 -8.72
C SER A 5 8.39 6.06 -8.52
N MET A 6 9.48 6.61 -7.98
CA MET A 6 9.77 8.04 -8.04
C MET A 6 10.05 8.45 -9.48
N VAL A 7 9.38 9.50 -9.96
CA VAL A 7 9.72 10.18 -11.23
C VAL A 7 9.92 11.66 -10.92
N LYS A 8 11.09 12.19 -11.29
CA LYS A 8 11.40 13.63 -11.30
C LYS A 8 11.37 14.12 -12.76
N PRO A 9 10.91 15.36 -13.06
CA PRO A 9 10.52 15.73 -14.42
C PRO A 9 11.70 16.23 -15.26
N GLY A 10 11.68 15.91 -16.55
CA GLY A 10 12.59 16.47 -17.55
C GLY A 10 11.96 16.44 -18.94
N ALA A 11 11.68 17.63 -19.46
CA ALA A 11 11.45 18.04 -20.85
C ALA A 11 10.34 17.36 -21.68
N ALA A 12 9.44 18.21 -22.16
CA ALA A 12 8.45 17.90 -23.20
C ALA A 12 9.11 17.60 -24.54
N THR A 13 8.59 16.63 -25.29
CA THR A 13 8.20 16.77 -26.71
C THR A 13 7.41 15.54 -27.21
N ASP A 14 6.37 15.85 -27.97
CA ASP A 14 5.69 15.12 -29.05
C ASP A 14 5.08 13.71 -28.89
N THR A 15 3.79 13.71 -29.23
CA THR A 15 2.90 12.61 -29.60
C THR A 15 3.47 11.67 -30.67
N LEU A 16 3.28 10.36 -30.50
CA LEU A 16 2.93 9.39 -31.56
C LEU A 16 2.47 8.08 -30.92
N GLY A 17 1.28 7.60 -31.29
CA GLY A 17 0.72 6.34 -30.80
C GLY A 17 1.39 5.12 -31.43
N SER A 18 1.53 4.04 -30.66
CA SER A 18 1.76 2.71 -31.21
C SER A 18 0.92 1.69 -30.46
N ALA A 19 0.16 0.88 -31.22
CA ALA A 19 -0.56 -0.27 -30.73
C ALA A 19 0.33 -1.50 -30.94
N THR A 20 0.68 -2.21 -29.87
CA THR A 20 1.45 -3.46 -29.94
C THR A 20 0.48 -4.64 -29.90
N VAL A 21 0.42 -5.41 -30.99
CA VAL A 21 -0.27 -6.71 -31.05
C VAL A 21 0.72 -7.77 -30.56
N THR A 22 0.37 -8.50 -29.50
CA THR A 22 1.19 -9.59 -28.97
C THR A 22 0.66 -10.94 -29.46
N GLU A 23 1.42 -11.59 -30.34
CA GLU A 23 1.21 -12.98 -30.75
C GLU A 23 1.73 -13.92 -29.65
N THR A 24 0.90 -14.83 -29.15
CA THR A 24 1.27 -15.79 -28.10
C THR A 24 1.84 -17.06 -28.73
N LYS A 25 3.15 -17.29 -28.60
CA LYS A 25 3.76 -18.60 -28.86
C LYS A 25 3.91 -19.40 -27.55
N PRO A 26 3.72 -20.73 -27.57
CA PRO A 26 3.93 -21.58 -26.39
C PRO A 26 5.40 -21.56 -25.93
N VAL A 27 5.60 -21.39 -24.62
CA VAL A 27 6.92 -21.27 -23.98
C VAL A 27 7.54 -22.67 -23.78
N PRO A 28 8.84 -22.88 -24.10
CA PRO A 28 9.55 -24.12 -23.75
C PRO A 28 9.65 -24.32 -22.24
N VAL A 29 9.66 -25.58 -21.80
CA VAL A 29 9.80 -25.95 -20.37
C VAL A 29 11.10 -25.35 -19.80
N PRO A 30 11.06 -24.62 -18.67
CA PRO A 30 12.26 -24.04 -18.06
C PRO A 30 13.26 -25.12 -17.63
N ALA A 31 14.55 -24.82 -17.75
CA ALA A 31 15.61 -25.65 -17.17
C ALA A 31 15.48 -25.68 -15.63
N ALA A 32 15.95 -26.77 -15.02
CA ALA A 32 15.97 -26.92 -13.57
C ALA A 32 16.81 -25.79 -12.93
N PRO A 33 16.36 -25.20 -11.81
CA PRO A 33 17.09 -24.14 -11.14
C PRO A 33 18.44 -24.66 -10.63
N PRO A 34 19.49 -23.82 -10.58
CA PRO A 34 20.74 -24.14 -9.91
C PRO A 34 20.50 -24.39 -8.41
N PRO A 35 21.44 -25.05 -7.71
CA PRO A 35 21.35 -25.27 -6.27
C PRO A 35 21.18 -23.95 -5.51
N ASP A 36 20.26 -23.91 -4.55
CA ASP A 36 20.00 -22.74 -3.73
C ASP A 36 21.22 -22.39 -2.88
N GLU A 37 21.96 -21.35 -3.28
CA GLU A 37 22.87 -20.65 -2.37
C GLU A 37 22.14 -19.45 -1.77
N PRO A 38 22.10 -19.30 -0.42
CA PRO A 38 21.46 -18.16 0.21
C PRO A 38 22.15 -16.87 -0.25
N SER A 39 21.35 -15.93 -0.76
CA SER A 39 21.80 -14.57 -1.06
C SER A 39 22.15 -13.88 0.26
N ASN A 40 23.43 -13.93 0.64
CA ASN A 40 23.90 -13.41 1.92
C ASN A 40 24.19 -11.90 1.80
N ALA A 41 23.16 -11.07 1.65
CA ALA A 41 23.31 -9.65 1.97
C ALA A 41 23.27 -9.44 3.50
N PRO A 42 24.07 -8.53 4.08
CA PRO A 42 24.03 -8.22 5.51
C PRO A 42 22.61 -7.86 5.97
N GLY A 43 22.19 -8.41 7.11
CA GLY A 43 20.84 -8.21 7.68
C GLY A 43 20.59 -6.84 8.33
N ASP A 44 21.57 -5.94 8.32
CA ASP A 44 21.45 -4.61 8.92
C ASP A 44 21.49 -3.51 7.85
N PRO A 45 20.42 -2.71 7.67
CA PRO A 45 20.40 -1.56 6.75
C PRO A 45 21.23 -0.37 7.25
N SER A 46 22.11 -0.56 8.26
CA SER A 46 22.98 0.50 8.76
C SER A 46 24.02 0.95 7.73
N THR A 47 24.35 2.24 7.77
CA THR A 47 25.32 2.89 6.88
C THR A 47 26.78 2.45 7.10
N GLY A 48 27.01 1.46 7.97
CA GLY A 48 28.35 1.02 8.38
C GLY A 48 28.78 -0.33 7.78
N ALA A 49 27.89 -1.08 7.13
CA ALA A 49 28.26 -2.35 6.50
C ALA A 49 29.14 -2.11 5.25
N ALA A 50 30.14 -2.97 5.06
CA ALA A 50 30.90 -3.01 3.81
C ALA A 50 29.95 -3.31 2.64
N ASP A 51 30.19 -2.67 1.49
CA ASP A 51 29.41 -2.96 0.28
C ASP A 51 29.54 -4.46 -0.02
N VAL A 52 28.40 -5.12 -0.26
CA VAL A 52 28.41 -6.50 -0.73
C VAL A 52 29.21 -6.50 -2.03
N PRO A 53 30.22 -7.38 -2.19
CA PRO A 53 30.99 -7.42 -3.42
C PRO A 53 30.04 -7.55 -4.61
N GLU A 54 30.27 -6.73 -5.63
CA GLU A 54 29.47 -6.71 -6.84
C GLU A 54 29.50 -8.11 -7.45
N VAL A 55 28.35 -8.78 -7.46
CA VAL A 55 28.21 -10.08 -8.13
C VAL A 55 28.38 -9.79 -9.63
N PRO A 56 29.35 -10.44 -10.31
CA PRO A 56 29.51 -10.25 -11.75
C PRO A 56 28.20 -10.47 -12.47
N GLY A 57 27.83 -9.51 -13.32
CA GLY A 57 26.61 -9.62 -14.12
C GLY A 57 26.63 -10.90 -14.97
N PRO A 58 25.45 -11.44 -15.32
CA PRO A 58 25.37 -12.64 -16.14
C PRO A 58 26.05 -12.43 -17.51
N PRO A 59 26.53 -13.51 -18.15
CA PRO A 59 27.11 -13.42 -19.49
C PRO A 59 26.18 -12.71 -20.48
N PRO A 60 26.71 -12.01 -21.50
CA PRO A 60 25.89 -11.36 -22.51
C PRO A 60 24.89 -12.33 -23.14
N GLY A 61 23.59 -12.03 -23.02
CA GLY A 61 22.49 -12.86 -23.54
C GLY A 61 21.94 -13.90 -22.55
N ALA A 62 22.55 -14.08 -21.37
CA ALA A 62 21.95 -14.87 -20.29
C ALA A 62 20.85 -14.05 -19.57
N PRO A 63 19.80 -14.72 -19.04
CA PRO A 63 18.80 -14.05 -18.21
C PRO A 63 19.46 -13.34 -17.03
N ASP A 64 18.92 -12.17 -16.66
CA ASP A 64 19.44 -11.33 -15.57
C ASP A 64 19.29 -11.94 -14.17
N GLY A 65 18.59 -13.07 -14.05
CA GLY A 65 18.34 -13.77 -12.80
C GLY A 65 17.22 -13.16 -11.95
N VAL A 66 16.52 -12.13 -12.45
CA VAL A 66 15.45 -11.45 -11.71
C VAL A 66 14.08 -11.88 -12.22
N ALA A 67 13.29 -12.47 -11.33
CA ALA A 67 11.89 -12.81 -11.61
C ALA A 67 10.98 -12.29 -10.50
N GLY A 68 9.83 -11.74 -10.88
CA GLY A 68 8.78 -11.45 -9.92
C GLY A 68 8.12 -12.74 -9.41
N VAL A 69 7.59 -12.72 -8.19
CA VAL A 69 6.91 -13.87 -7.57
C VAL A 69 5.75 -14.41 -8.43
N ALA A 70 4.96 -13.50 -9.01
CA ALA A 70 3.82 -13.86 -9.88
C ALA A 70 4.00 -13.18 -11.25
N PRO A 71 4.87 -13.71 -12.13
CA PRO A 71 5.28 -13.02 -13.36
C PRO A 71 4.15 -12.91 -14.40
N HIS A 72 3.12 -13.75 -14.30
CA HIS A 72 1.95 -13.73 -15.19
C HIS A 72 0.78 -12.90 -14.64
N ALA A 73 0.93 -12.26 -13.47
CA ALA A 73 -0.11 -11.42 -12.92
C ALA A 73 -0.20 -10.08 -13.66
N VAL A 74 -1.42 -9.62 -13.95
CA VAL A 74 -1.66 -8.27 -14.49
C VAL A 74 -1.46 -7.24 -13.39
N ILE A 75 -0.72 -6.16 -13.69
CA ILE A 75 -0.40 -5.11 -12.73
C ILE A 75 -1.22 -3.86 -13.04
N MET A 76 -1.85 -3.33 -12.00
CA MET A 76 -2.54 -2.05 -12.02
C MET A 76 -1.83 -1.09 -11.05
N SER A 77 -1.45 0.09 -11.52
CA SER A 77 -0.73 1.07 -10.72
C SER A 77 -1.64 2.23 -10.31
N ILE A 78 -1.72 2.50 -9.01
CA ILE A 78 -2.40 3.66 -8.45
C ILE A 78 -1.39 4.42 -7.61
N ARG A 79 -1.00 5.63 -8.06
CA ARG A 79 -0.09 6.48 -7.31
C ARG A 79 -0.85 7.16 -6.15
N GLN A 80 -0.66 6.65 -4.94
CA GLN A 80 -1.31 7.17 -3.75
C GLN A 80 -0.43 8.16 -2.95
N SER A 81 0.91 7.97 -2.97
CA SER A 81 1.85 8.84 -2.26
C SER A 81 3.01 9.31 -3.16
N SER A 82 3.68 10.39 -2.73
CA SER A 82 4.97 10.81 -3.32
C SER A 82 5.75 11.75 -2.40
N ARG A 83 7.05 11.47 -2.23
CA ARG A 83 8.00 12.38 -1.55
C ARG A 83 8.38 13.61 -2.39
N ALA A 84 8.11 13.57 -3.71
CA ALA A 84 8.45 14.63 -4.66
C ALA A 84 7.35 15.69 -4.87
N TYR A 85 6.12 15.42 -4.40
CA TYR A 85 4.98 16.31 -4.58
C TYR A 85 4.39 16.70 -3.22
N GLU A 86 3.92 17.93 -3.13
CA GLU A 86 3.30 18.54 -1.94
C GLU A 86 2.00 19.24 -2.36
N PRO A 87 1.06 19.48 -1.43
CA PRO A 87 -0.14 20.28 -1.71
C PRO A 87 0.22 21.70 -2.15
N VAL A 88 -0.40 22.17 -3.23
CA VAL A 88 -0.20 23.55 -3.73
C VAL A 88 -0.68 24.60 -2.72
N ASN A 89 -1.79 24.31 -2.04
CA ASN A 89 -2.38 25.16 -1.00
C ASN A 89 -2.42 24.38 0.32
N PRO A 90 -1.32 24.37 1.09
CA PRO A 90 -1.24 23.66 2.36
C PRO A 90 -2.12 24.32 3.42
N GLY A 91 -2.80 23.51 4.24
CA GLY A 91 -3.56 24.01 5.38
C GLY A 91 -2.66 24.42 6.56
N PRO A 92 -3.21 25.10 7.58
CA PRO A 92 -2.50 25.30 8.85
C PRO A 92 -2.04 23.95 9.42
N GLY A 93 -0.77 23.83 9.82
CA GLY A 93 -0.14 22.58 10.26
C GLY A 93 0.50 21.73 9.15
N ASP A 94 0.01 21.78 7.90
CA ASP A 94 0.63 21.04 6.78
C ASP A 94 2.04 21.60 6.44
N MET A 95 2.24 22.88 6.72
CA MET A 95 3.50 23.61 6.50
C MET A 95 4.60 23.25 7.51
N GLU A 96 4.21 23.00 8.77
CA GLU A 96 5.15 22.65 9.85
C GLU A 96 5.71 21.25 9.67
N VAL A 97 4.91 20.33 9.11
CA VAL A 97 5.30 18.92 8.88
C VAL A 97 5.74 18.66 7.43
N ARG A 98 5.77 19.69 6.56
CA ARG A 98 6.05 19.57 5.10
C ARG A 98 5.35 18.39 4.45
N LYS A 99 4.03 18.36 4.59
CA LYS A 99 3.19 17.23 4.21
C LYS A 99 3.38 16.82 2.76
N LYS A 100 3.75 15.56 2.55
CA LYS A 100 3.92 14.95 1.23
C LYS A 100 2.59 14.51 0.64
N ALA A 101 2.56 14.32 -0.68
CA ALA A 101 1.38 13.82 -1.35
C ALA A 101 0.97 12.44 -0.79
N GLY A 102 -0.32 12.28 -0.52
CA GLY A 102 -0.91 11.08 0.09
C GLY A 102 -1.46 11.35 1.49
N SER A 103 -2.64 10.82 1.79
CA SER A 103 -3.24 10.83 3.13
C SER A 103 -4.06 9.56 3.35
N ILE A 104 -4.42 9.27 4.60
CA ILE A 104 -5.34 8.17 4.94
C ILE A 104 -6.64 8.26 4.12
N ALA A 105 -7.16 9.48 3.93
CA ALA A 105 -8.36 9.71 3.12
C ALA A 105 -8.15 9.42 1.62
N THR A 106 -7.02 9.79 1.01
CA THR A 106 -6.74 9.42 -0.39
C THR A 106 -6.46 7.93 -0.52
N LEU A 107 -5.86 7.30 0.51
CA LEU A 107 -5.63 5.86 0.56
C LEU A 107 -6.95 5.08 0.58
N ALA A 108 -7.90 5.47 1.41
CA ALA A 108 -9.23 4.89 1.43
C ALA A 108 -9.90 4.91 0.04
N ARG A 109 -9.84 6.06 -0.66
CA ARG A 109 -10.36 6.17 -2.03
C ARG A 109 -9.61 5.29 -3.02
N ALA A 110 -8.27 5.20 -2.92
CA ALA A 110 -7.46 4.35 -3.77
C ALA A 110 -7.80 2.86 -3.60
N ILE A 111 -8.03 2.40 -2.36
CA ILE A 111 -8.44 1.02 -2.06
C ILE A 111 -9.79 0.71 -2.70
N VAL A 112 -10.79 1.57 -2.50
CA VAL A 112 -12.11 1.40 -3.12
C VAL A 112 -12.01 1.41 -4.64
N HIS A 113 -11.19 2.30 -5.21
CA HIS A 113 -10.98 2.39 -6.65
C HIS A 113 -10.34 1.11 -7.21
N ALA A 114 -9.29 0.58 -6.57
CA ALA A 114 -8.66 -0.69 -6.96
C ALA A 114 -9.65 -1.86 -6.91
N ALA A 115 -10.43 -1.95 -5.83
CA ALA A 115 -11.42 -3.01 -5.66
C ALA A 115 -12.54 -2.91 -6.72
N ASN A 116 -12.96 -1.69 -7.08
CA ASN A 116 -13.94 -1.46 -8.14
C ASN A 116 -13.43 -1.80 -9.54
N MET A 117 -12.13 -1.64 -9.79
CA MET A 117 -11.50 -2.09 -11.04
C MET A 117 -11.27 -3.62 -11.08
N GLY A 118 -11.68 -4.36 -10.05
CA GLY A 118 -11.62 -5.82 -10.02
C GLY A 118 -10.28 -6.38 -9.57
N ALA A 119 -9.43 -5.58 -8.90
CA ALA A 119 -8.18 -6.06 -8.33
C ALA A 119 -8.42 -7.25 -7.39
N LYS A 120 -7.76 -8.37 -7.65
CA LYS A 120 -7.86 -9.61 -6.85
C LYS A 120 -6.93 -9.63 -5.65
N VAL A 121 -5.85 -8.86 -5.73
CA VAL A 121 -4.90 -8.59 -4.65
C VAL A 121 -4.57 -7.10 -4.71
N ILE A 122 -4.65 -6.41 -3.57
CA ILE A 122 -4.34 -4.99 -3.42
C ILE A 122 -3.13 -4.88 -2.49
N ASN A 123 -1.97 -4.54 -3.06
CA ASN A 123 -0.75 -4.29 -2.32
C ASN A 123 -0.67 -2.81 -1.88
N ILE A 124 -0.47 -2.57 -0.59
CA ILE A 124 -0.34 -1.25 0.01
C ILE A 124 1.05 -1.13 0.63
N SER A 125 1.99 -0.58 -0.15
CA SER A 125 3.39 -0.40 0.27
C SER A 125 3.64 0.85 1.11
N VAL A 126 2.59 1.64 1.38
CA VAL A 126 2.67 2.89 2.15
C VAL A 126 2.07 2.67 3.53
N THR A 127 2.69 3.26 4.54
CA THR A 127 2.20 3.21 5.92
C THR A 127 1.96 4.64 6.41
N SER A 128 0.83 4.87 7.07
CA SER A 128 0.61 6.08 7.85
C SER A 128 0.66 5.71 9.33
N CYS A 129 1.70 6.17 10.02
CA CYS A 129 1.86 5.97 11.45
C CYS A 129 1.14 7.07 12.23
N VAL A 130 0.33 6.66 13.19
CA VAL A 130 -0.47 7.55 14.03
C VAL A 130 -0.19 7.23 15.49
N SER A 131 -0.03 8.26 16.33
CA SER A 131 0.12 8.05 17.77
C SER A 131 -1.13 7.38 18.34
N ALA A 132 -0.95 6.35 19.16
CA ALA A 132 -2.06 5.72 19.87
C ALA A 132 -2.70 6.68 20.90
N ALA A 133 -1.94 7.67 21.38
CA ALA A 133 -2.43 8.67 22.33
C ALA A 133 -3.31 9.75 21.67
N ASP A 134 -3.24 9.91 20.34
CA ASP A 134 -4.05 10.87 19.57
C ASP A 134 -4.56 10.22 18.28
N PRO A 135 -5.59 9.34 18.39
CA PRO A 135 -6.07 8.58 17.26
C PRO A 135 -6.83 9.48 16.28
N LEU A 136 -6.34 9.56 15.05
CA LEU A 136 -7.06 10.17 13.94
C LEU A 136 -8.33 9.37 13.60
N ASP A 137 -9.34 10.04 13.02
CA ASP A 137 -10.50 9.34 12.46
C ASP A 137 -10.07 8.44 11.28
N GLN A 138 -10.25 7.14 11.46
CA GLN A 138 -9.92 6.11 10.48
C GLN A 138 -11.16 5.34 9.98
N ALA A 139 -12.37 5.84 10.24
CA ALA A 139 -13.61 5.17 9.82
C ALA A 139 -13.66 4.93 8.30
N ALA A 140 -13.26 5.93 7.51
CA ALA A 140 -13.27 5.84 6.05
C ALA A 140 -12.31 4.77 5.51
N ILE A 141 -11.10 4.67 6.07
CA ILE A 141 -10.14 3.64 5.63
C ILE A 141 -10.53 2.26 6.13
N GLY A 142 -11.10 2.14 7.34
CA GLY A 142 -11.68 0.91 7.86
C GLY A 142 -12.82 0.38 6.97
N ALA A 143 -13.72 1.27 6.55
CA ALA A 143 -14.79 0.93 5.61
C ALA A 143 -14.24 0.53 4.23
N ALA A 144 -13.17 1.18 3.75
CA ALA A 144 -12.54 0.87 2.48
C ALA A 144 -11.89 -0.52 2.47
N VAL A 145 -11.13 -0.89 3.51
CA VAL A 145 -10.52 -2.22 3.59
C VAL A 145 -11.56 -3.30 3.83
N TRP A 146 -12.59 -3.04 4.65
CA TRP A 146 -13.74 -3.93 4.79
C TRP A 146 -14.42 -4.17 3.44
N TYR A 147 -14.71 -3.11 2.69
CA TYR A 147 -15.35 -3.20 1.38
C TYR A 147 -14.51 -4.02 0.39
N ALA A 148 -13.21 -3.74 0.32
CA ALA A 148 -12.30 -4.47 -0.55
C ALA A 148 -12.24 -5.97 -0.19
N ALA A 149 -12.05 -6.29 1.09
CA ALA A 149 -11.88 -7.67 1.55
C ALA A 149 -13.18 -8.49 1.52
N THR A 150 -14.31 -7.90 1.91
CA THR A 150 -15.57 -8.63 2.15
C THR A 150 -16.56 -8.53 0.99
N VAL A 151 -16.71 -7.34 0.39
CA VAL A 151 -17.69 -7.09 -0.68
C VAL A 151 -17.08 -7.39 -2.04
N LYS A 152 -15.80 -7.04 -2.24
CA LYS A 152 -15.10 -7.22 -3.52
C LYS A 152 -14.19 -8.43 -3.58
N ASP A 153 -14.06 -9.16 -2.47
CA ASP A 153 -13.25 -10.38 -2.38
C ASP A 153 -11.80 -10.15 -2.85
N ALA A 154 -11.21 -9.02 -2.45
CA ALA A 154 -9.83 -8.67 -2.73
C ALA A 154 -8.95 -8.96 -1.51
N VAL A 155 -7.82 -9.66 -1.71
CA VAL A 155 -6.81 -9.81 -0.65
C VAL A 155 -6.11 -8.47 -0.49
N VAL A 156 -6.23 -7.84 0.68
CA VAL A 156 -5.52 -6.58 0.98
C VAL A 156 -4.26 -6.90 1.76
N VAL A 157 -3.10 -6.56 1.21
CA VAL A 157 -1.79 -6.79 1.83
C VAL A 157 -1.15 -5.44 2.10
N ALA A 158 -0.68 -5.19 3.31
CA ALA A 158 -0.08 -3.91 3.68
C ALA A 158 1.28 -4.10 4.34
N ALA A 159 2.19 -3.15 4.10
CA ALA A 159 3.45 -3.05 4.81
C ALA A 159 3.19 -2.76 6.30
N ALA A 160 3.92 -3.44 7.19
CA ALA A 160 3.81 -3.19 8.64
C ALA A 160 4.24 -1.76 9.02
N GLY A 161 5.18 -1.17 8.27
CA GLY A 161 5.77 0.14 8.53
C GLY A 161 7.25 0.02 8.84
N ASN A 162 7.99 1.12 8.70
CA ASN A 162 9.41 1.17 8.99
C ASN A 162 9.65 2.14 10.15
N ASP A 163 10.33 1.68 11.20
CA ASP A 163 10.70 2.53 12.34
C ASP A 163 11.58 3.71 11.88
N SER A 164 11.38 4.86 12.53
CA SER A 164 12.05 6.14 12.23
C SER A 164 11.70 6.76 10.87
N GLU A 165 10.72 6.22 10.13
CA GLU A 165 10.16 6.87 8.94
C GLU A 165 8.79 7.50 9.24
N ASP A 166 8.54 8.71 8.73
CA ASP A 166 7.21 9.34 8.70
C ASP A 166 6.41 9.27 10.04
N GLY A 167 7.12 9.42 11.17
CA GLY A 167 6.52 9.41 12.52
C GLY A 167 6.29 8.02 13.12
N CYS A 168 6.76 6.96 12.48
CA CYS A 168 6.70 5.60 13.01
C CYS A 168 7.73 5.40 14.12
N ALA A 169 7.29 5.39 15.38
CA ALA A 169 8.12 4.95 16.51
C ALA A 169 7.83 3.48 16.83
N GLN A 170 8.88 2.70 17.12
CA GLN A 170 8.76 1.27 17.44
C GLN A 170 7.81 0.99 18.64
N ASN A 171 7.01 -0.06 18.51
CA ASN A 171 6.16 -0.59 19.58
C ASN A 171 6.93 -1.64 20.42
N PRO A 172 6.54 -1.86 21.68
CA PRO A 172 7.00 -3.03 22.42
C PRO A 172 6.60 -4.33 21.69
N THR A 173 7.44 -5.35 21.80
CA THR A 173 7.22 -6.62 21.09
C THR A 173 6.27 -7.56 21.83
N PHE A 174 6.31 -7.57 23.16
CA PHE A 174 5.35 -8.27 24.02
C PHE A 174 5.53 -7.87 25.49
N ASP A 175 4.47 -7.97 26.29
CA ASP A 175 4.53 -7.93 27.75
C ASP A 175 4.39 -9.37 28.32
N PRO A 176 5.45 -9.97 28.91
CA PRO A 176 5.36 -11.30 29.51
C PRO A 176 4.47 -11.37 30.74
N LEU A 177 4.14 -10.24 31.37
CA LEU A 177 3.37 -10.18 32.60
C LEU A 177 1.85 -10.10 32.35
N ASN A 178 1.43 -9.88 31.10
CA ASN A 178 0.01 -9.73 30.73
C ASN A 178 -0.44 -10.85 29.78
N ALA A 179 -0.72 -12.04 30.32
CA ALA A 179 -1.18 -13.18 29.53
C ALA A 179 -2.57 -12.97 28.88
N SER A 180 -3.39 -12.05 29.39
CA SER A 180 -4.70 -11.71 28.80
C SER A 180 -4.60 -10.86 27.53
N ASP A 181 -3.44 -10.25 27.27
CA ASP A 181 -3.16 -9.49 26.05
C ASP A 181 -1.92 -10.06 25.34
N PRO A 182 -2.02 -11.27 24.75
CA PRO A 182 -0.86 -11.98 24.21
C PRO A 182 -0.21 -11.28 23.02
N ARG A 183 -0.88 -10.28 22.44
CA ARG A 183 -0.40 -9.46 21.32
C ARG A 183 -0.06 -8.03 21.76
N ASP A 184 -0.18 -7.70 23.04
CA ASP A 184 0.21 -6.41 23.60
C ASP A 184 -0.49 -5.19 22.98
N TRP A 185 -1.80 -5.33 22.69
CA TRP A 185 -2.64 -4.25 22.16
C TRP A 185 -2.65 -3.01 23.06
N HIS A 186 -2.61 -3.18 24.37
CA HIS A 186 -2.69 -2.06 25.32
C HIS A 186 -1.41 -1.22 25.38
N GLN A 187 -0.26 -1.77 24.97
CA GLN A 187 1.02 -1.06 25.00
C GLN A 187 1.42 -0.46 23.63
N VAL A 188 0.51 -0.50 22.65
CA VAL A 188 0.74 0.13 21.34
C VAL A 188 0.96 1.64 21.53
N LYS A 189 2.08 2.12 21.00
CA LYS A 189 2.44 3.54 20.97
C LYS A 189 2.15 4.16 19.60
N THR A 190 2.37 3.37 18.55
CA THR A 190 2.26 3.80 17.16
C THR A 190 1.35 2.83 16.41
N VAL A 191 0.21 3.33 15.95
CA VAL A 191 -0.73 2.62 15.09
C VAL A 191 -0.26 2.70 13.64
N SER A 192 -0.12 1.54 12.99
CA SER A 192 0.18 1.44 11.56
C SER A 192 -1.13 1.34 10.76
N SER A 193 -1.45 2.36 9.96
CA SER A 193 -2.63 2.35 9.09
C SER A 193 -2.25 2.09 7.62
N PRO A 194 -2.89 1.13 6.92
CA PRO A 194 -4.07 0.36 7.32
C PRO A 194 -3.79 -0.97 8.05
N SER A 195 -2.53 -1.29 8.33
CA SER A 195 -2.12 -2.58 8.90
C SER A 195 -2.90 -3.01 10.14
N TRP A 196 -3.27 -2.09 11.03
CA TRP A 196 -4.02 -2.39 12.25
C TRP A 196 -5.43 -2.98 12.04
N PHE A 197 -6.00 -2.88 10.83
CA PHE A 197 -7.27 -3.52 10.46
C PHE A 197 -7.05 -5.02 10.15
N ALA A 198 -6.48 -5.75 11.11
CA ALA A 198 -5.96 -7.11 10.94
C ALA A 198 -7.01 -8.15 10.48
N ASP A 199 -8.31 -7.90 10.72
CA ASP A 199 -9.39 -8.75 10.21
C ASP A 199 -9.52 -8.71 8.68
N TYR A 200 -9.09 -7.61 8.05
CA TYR A 200 -9.28 -7.34 6.61
C TYR A 200 -7.95 -7.18 5.85
N VAL A 201 -6.87 -6.91 6.57
CA VAL A 201 -5.56 -6.56 6.01
C VAL A 201 -4.51 -7.55 6.50
N LEU A 202 -3.85 -8.22 5.56
CA LEU A 202 -2.64 -9.00 5.83
C LEU A 202 -1.45 -8.05 5.99
N SER A 203 -1.12 -7.71 7.23
CA SER A 203 0.04 -6.87 7.56
C SER A 203 1.34 -7.68 7.53
N VAL A 204 2.34 -7.17 6.83
CA VAL A 204 3.59 -7.87 6.51
C VAL A 204 4.81 -7.16 7.08
N GLY A 205 5.49 -7.83 8.01
CA GLY A 205 6.79 -7.44 8.54
C GLY A 205 7.95 -7.80 7.61
N ALA A 206 9.13 -7.27 7.91
CA ALA A 206 10.34 -7.50 7.14
C ALA A 206 11.33 -8.40 7.90
N VAL A 207 11.88 -9.39 7.19
CA VAL A 207 12.99 -10.23 7.66
C VAL A 207 14.22 -10.04 6.79
N ASP A 208 15.38 -10.41 7.36
CA ASP A 208 16.61 -10.57 6.62
C ASP A 208 16.69 -11.92 5.89
N ASN A 209 17.83 -12.17 5.24
CA ASN A 209 18.07 -13.39 4.47
C ASN A 209 18.20 -14.66 5.35
N THR A 210 18.28 -14.51 6.67
CA THR A 210 18.25 -15.63 7.63
C THR A 210 16.83 -15.91 8.14
N GLY A 211 15.86 -15.08 7.76
CA GLY A 211 14.48 -15.13 8.28
C GLY A 211 14.31 -14.40 9.62
N ALA A 212 15.33 -13.70 10.12
CA ALA A 212 15.24 -12.92 11.35
C ALA A 212 14.55 -11.58 11.08
N ALA A 213 13.64 -11.17 11.97
CA ALA A 213 12.98 -9.87 11.86
C ALA A 213 14.00 -8.72 11.97
N ILE A 214 13.94 -7.79 11.02
CA ILE A 214 14.79 -6.60 11.07
C ILE A 214 14.26 -5.62 12.11
N THR A 215 15.18 -4.97 12.84
CA THR A 215 14.83 -3.99 13.90
C THR A 215 14.05 -2.78 13.37
N LYS A 216 14.19 -2.50 12.07
CA LYS A 216 13.48 -1.45 11.35
C LYS A 216 12.05 -1.81 10.96
N SER A 217 11.64 -3.08 11.06
CA SER A 217 10.24 -3.46 10.84
C SER A 217 9.40 -3.02 12.03
N LEU A 218 8.37 -2.22 11.79
CA LEU A 218 7.46 -1.78 12.86
C LEU A 218 6.71 -2.98 13.42
N ALA A 219 6.94 -3.28 14.70
CA ALA A 219 6.23 -4.33 15.40
C ALA A 219 4.81 -3.87 15.75
N GLY A 220 3.89 -4.83 15.84
CA GLY A 220 2.56 -4.56 16.35
C GLY A 220 1.67 -5.80 16.42
N PRO A 221 0.59 -5.73 17.21
CA PRO A 221 -0.37 -6.82 17.36
C PRO A 221 -1.07 -7.23 16.06
N TRP A 222 -1.01 -6.38 15.04
CA TRP A 222 -1.62 -6.61 13.73
C TRP A 222 -0.70 -7.32 12.73
N VAL A 223 0.61 -7.40 12.98
CA VAL A 223 1.52 -8.09 12.07
C VAL A 223 1.13 -9.57 12.01
N ALA A 224 0.92 -10.07 10.80
CA ALA A 224 0.37 -11.39 10.57
C ALA A 224 1.29 -12.30 9.77
N ALA A 225 2.18 -11.76 8.92
CA ALA A 225 3.20 -12.53 8.24
C ALA A 225 4.48 -11.69 8.07
N ALA A 226 5.55 -12.31 7.58
CA ALA A 226 6.75 -11.64 7.15
C ALA A 226 7.27 -12.15 5.81
N ALA A 227 8.12 -11.35 5.17
CA ALA A 227 8.84 -11.72 3.96
C ALA A 227 10.16 -10.94 3.86
N PRO A 228 11.10 -11.33 2.98
CA PRO A 228 12.37 -10.62 2.80
C PRO A 228 12.16 -9.12 2.61
N GLY A 229 12.88 -8.31 3.38
CA GLY A 229 12.77 -6.85 3.39
C GLY A 229 14.10 -6.12 3.30
N VAL A 230 15.22 -6.83 3.10
CA VAL A 230 16.57 -6.29 2.88
C VAL A 230 17.22 -7.05 1.72
N GLY A 231 18.30 -6.51 1.16
CA GLY A 231 18.98 -7.12 0.02
C GLY A 231 18.07 -7.26 -1.20
N ILE A 232 17.12 -6.33 -1.36
CA ILE A 232 16.09 -6.44 -2.39
C ILE A 232 16.69 -6.13 -3.75
N MET A 233 16.40 -7.00 -4.71
CA MET A 233 16.64 -6.76 -6.13
C MET A 233 15.30 -6.57 -6.85
N GLY A 234 15.25 -5.59 -7.75
CA GLY A 234 14.08 -5.29 -8.57
C GLY A 234 14.49 -4.82 -9.95
N LEU A 235 13.54 -4.25 -10.68
CA LEU A 235 13.78 -3.69 -12.01
C LEU A 235 13.80 -2.17 -11.96
N SER A 236 14.75 -1.56 -12.66
CA SER A 236 14.82 -0.12 -12.84
C SER A 236 13.62 0.35 -13.66
N PRO A 237 12.91 1.41 -13.22
CA PRO A 237 11.84 2.00 -13.99
C PRO A 237 12.34 2.79 -15.22
N GLN A 238 13.64 3.09 -15.31
CA GLN A 238 14.24 3.79 -16.44
C GLN A 238 14.76 2.83 -17.51
N THR A 239 15.47 1.78 -17.10
CA THR A 239 16.15 0.87 -18.05
C THR A 239 15.46 -0.47 -18.19
N GLY A 240 14.56 -0.83 -17.26
CA GLY A 240 14.00 -2.18 -17.16
C GLY A 240 14.99 -3.24 -16.67
N GLY A 241 16.26 -2.88 -16.45
CA GLY A 241 17.30 -3.81 -15.99
C GLY A 241 17.32 -4.00 -14.47
N PRO A 242 18.05 -5.01 -13.97
CA PRO A 242 18.15 -5.31 -12.55
C PRO A 242 18.80 -4.16 -11.76
N VAL A 243 18.27 -3.90 -10.56
CA VAL A 243 18.78 -2.89 -9.62
C VAL A 243 18.60 -3.37 -8.17
N ASN A 244 19.58 -3.08 -7.32
CA ASN A 244 19.59 -3.46 -5.89
C ASN A 244 19.84 -2.28 -4.94
N ALA A 245 20.00 -1.06 -5.45
CA ALA A 245 20.26 0.13 -4.66
C ALA A 245 19.71 1.40 -5.31
N TYR A 246 19.41 2.39 -4.46
CA TYR A 246 19.14 3.76 -4.88
C TYR A 246 20.46 4.55 -5.03
N PRO A 247 20.52 5.51 -5.96
CA PRO A 247 21.64 6.44 -6.00
C PRO A 247 21.71 7.25 -4.70
N PRO A 248 22.91 7.70 -4.31
CA PRO A 248 23.08 8.47 -3.08
C PRO A 248 22.29 9.79 -3.13
N ILE A 249 21.79 10.21 -1.97
CA ILE A 249 21.07 11.47 -1.81
C ILE A 249 22.03 12.67 -1.93
N ARG A 250 23.27 12.51 -1.45
CA ARG A 250 24.31 13.54 -1.51
C ARG A 250 25.50 13.05 -2.35
N PRO A 251 26.12 13.94 -3.16
CA PRO A 251 27.37 13.60 -3.85
C PRO A 251 28.43 13.11 -2.86
N GLY A 252 29.01 11.94 -3.11
CA GLY A 252 30.03 11.32 -2.25
C GLY A 252 29.50 10.32 -1.22
N ASP A 253 28.18 10.25 -0.98
CA ASP A 253 27.58 9.17 -0.19
C ASP A 253 27.54 7.86 -1.00
N LYS A 254 27.45 6.72 -0.31
CA LYS A 254 27.28 5.40 -0.95
C LYS A 254 25.87 5.22 -1.51
N ASN A 255 25.74 4.32 -2.48
CA ASN A 255 24.44 3.82 -2.91
C ASN A 255 23.69 3.22 -1.71
N MET A 256 22.40 3.49 -1.60
CA MET A 256 21.58 2.98 -0.50
C MET A 256 20.91 1.67 -0.93
N PRO A 257 21.20 0.53 -0.28
CA PRO A 257 20.53 -0.72 -0.60
C PRO A 257 19.02 -0.59 -0.53
N ILE A 258 18.31 -1.32 -1.38
CA ILE A 258 16.84 -1.34 -1.35
C ILE A 258 16.39 -2.20 -0.16
N TRP A 259 15.59 -1.61 0.73
CA TRP A 259 15.01 -2.28 1.89
C TRP A 259 13.64 -1.67 2.27
N GLY A 260 12.87 -2.38 3.08
CA GLY A 260 11.63 -1.91 3.67
C GLY A 260 10.52 -2.96 3.67
N THR A 261 9.60 -2.83 4.64
CA THR A 261 8.37 -3.66 4.74
C THR A 261 7.46 -3.53 3.51
N SER A 262 7.60 -2.44 2.75
CA SER A 262 6.97 -2.22 1.45
C SER A 262 7.29 -3.29 0.42
N PHE A 263 8.52 -3.82 0.41
CA PHE A 263 8.96 -4.91 -0.47
C PHE A 263 8.50 -6.27 0.07
N SER A 264 8.51 -6.45 1.38
CA SER A 264 7.97 -7.65 2.03
C SER A 264 6.48 -7.84 1.70
N ALA A 265 5.67 -6.78 1.83
CA ALA A 265 4.25 -6.80 1.41
C ALA A 265 4.09 -7.13 -0.08
N ALA A 266 5.05 -6.71 -0.89
CA ALA A 266 5.09 -6.99 -2.32
C ALA A 266 5.31 -8.50 -2.58
N TYR A 267 6.27 -9.14 -1.90
CA TYR A 267 6.46 -10.59 -1.98
C TYR A 267 5.17 -11.34 -1.61
N VAL A 268 4.57 -11.01 -0.46
CA VAL A 268 3.33 -11.65 0.01
C VAL A 268 2.15 -11.45 -0.94
N SER A 269 2.04 -10.26 -1.55
CA SER A 269 1.03 -10.00 -2.59
C SER A 269 1.23 -10.89 -3.84
N GLY A 270 2.48 -11.15 -4.21
CA GLY A 270 2.81 -12.13 -5.24
C GLY A 270 2.38 -13.54 -4.87
N VAL A 271 2.66 -13.98 -3.64
CA VAL A 271 2.21 -15.28 -3.11
C VAL A 271 0.69 -15.37 -3.13
N ALA A 272 -0.03 -14.34 -2.66
CA ALA A 272 -1.48 -14.28 -2.71
C ALA A 272 -2.01 -14.40 -4.15
N ALA A 273 -1.36 -13.77 -5.13
CA ALA A 273 -1.72 -13.91 -6.53
C ALA A 273 -1.53 -15.35 -7.05
N LEU A 274 -0.43 -16.02 -6.69
CA LEU A 274 -0.19 -17.42 -7.03
C LEU A 274 -1.24 -18.34 -6.39
N VAL A 275 -1.55 -18.14 -5.10
CA VAL A 275 -2.57 -18.92 -4.39
C VAL A 275 -3.93 -18.74 -5.04
N ARG A 276 -4.33 -17.51 -5.40
CA ARG A 276 -5.57 -17.26 -6.12
C ARG A 276 -5.60 -17.89 -7.52
N ALA A 277 -4.47 -17.91 -8.22
CA ALA A 277 -4.39 -18.55 -9.54
C ALA A 277 -4.57 -20.07 -9.43
N LYS A 278 -3.97 -20.69 -8.41
CA LYS A 278 -4.09 -22.14 -8.18
C LYS A 278 -5.43 -22.55 -7.58
N TYR A 279 -5.98 -21.73 -6.69
CA TYR A 279 -7.21 -21.99 -5.93
C TYR A 279 -8.24 -20.86 -6.15
N PRO A 280 -8.83 -20.75 -7.35
CA PRO A 280 -9.64 -19.60 -7.75
C PRO A 280 -10.98 -19.47 -7.00
N THR A 281 -11.42 -20.53 -6.32
CA THR A 281 -12.67 -20.55 -5.54
C THR A 281 -12.51 -20.07 -4.10
N LEU A 282 -11.28 -19.95 -3.60
CA LEU A 282 -11.04 -19.43 -2.24
C LEU A 282 -11.38 -17.95 -2.17
N SER A 283 -12.05 -17.56 -1.08
CA SER A 283 -12.24 -16.13 -0.79
C SER A 283 -10.93 -15.47 -0.36
N ALA A 284 -10.91 -14.14 -0.35
CA ALA A 284 -9.79 -13.36 0.16
C ALA A 284 -9.37 -13.80 1.58
N HIS A 285 -10.34 -14.03 2.47
CA HIS A 285 -10.07 -14.48 3.84
C HIS A 285 -9.45 -15.89 3.87
N GLN A 286 -9.92 -16.81 3.02
CA GLN A 286 -9.38 -18.16 2.93
C GLN A 286 -7.97 -18.19 2.31
N VAL A 287 -7.69 -17.29 1.35
CA VAL A 287 -6.34 -17.10 0.81
C VAL A 287 -5.39 -16.62 1.89
N VAL A 288 -5.81 -15.65 2.71
CA VAL A 288 -5.00 -15.17 3.85
C VAL A 288 -4.80 -16.30 4.85
N ASN A 289 -5.86 -17.00 5.28
CA ASN A 289 -5.75 -18.15 6.19
C ASN A 289 -4.73 -19.18 5.67
N ARG A 290 -4.80 -19.52 4.38
CA ARG A 290 -3.86 -20.46 3.76
C ARG A 290 -2.42 -19.99 3.83
N ILE A 291 -2.14 -18.71 3.54
CA ILE A 291 -0.80 -18.13 3.65
C ILE A 291 -0.28 -18.21 5.09
N LEU A 292 -1.14 -17.89 6.07
CA LEU A 292 -0.78 -17.86 7.49
C LEU A 292 -0.51 -19.28 8.03
N GLN A 293 -1.34 -20.26 7.68
CA GLN A 293 -1.20 -21.65 8.15
C GLN A 293 0.00 -22.38 7.57
N THR A 294 0.59 -21.86 6.48
CA THR A 294 1.77 -22.46 5.85
C THR A 294 3.05 -21.65 6.07
N ALA A 295 2.99 -20.55 6.83
CA ALA A 295 4.17 -19.74 7.12
C ALA A 295 5.11 -20.44 8.11
N HIS A 296 6.41 -20.11 8.05
CA HIS A 296 7.41 -20.60 9.00
C HIS A 296 7.31 -19.83 10.32
N ASN A 297 6.55 -20.39 11.25
CA ASN A 297 6.20 -19.75 12.50
C ASN A 297 7.40 -19.47 13.42
N PRO A 298 7.41 -18.33 14.13
CA PRO A 298 8.39 -18.07 15.17
C PRO A 298 8.24 -19.08 16.33
N PRO A 299 9.24 -19.16 17.23
CA PRO A 299 9.20 -20.09 18.39
C PRO A 299 7.96 -19.96 19.28
N ARG A 300 7.33 -18.78 19.32
CA ARG A 300 6.11 -18.50 20.08
C ARG A 300 4.81 -18.78 19.32
N GLY A 301 4.90 -19.35 18.13
CA GLY A 301 3.76 -19.57 17.22
C GLY A 301 3.36 -18.30 16.48
N VAL A 302 2.98 -17.25 17.21
CA VAL A 302 2.66 -15.93 16.64
C VAL A 302 3.28 -14.85 17.50
N ASP A 303 3.93 -13.85 16.88
CA ASP A 303 4.47 -12.68 17.56
C ASP A 303 4.16 -11.36 16.85
N ASN A 304 4.61 -10.24 17.41
CA ASN A 304 4.37 -8.89 16.87
C ASN A 304 5.36 -8.45 15.80
N GLN A 305 6.39 -9.24 15.49
CA GLN A 305 7.44 -8.88 14.54
C GLN A 305 7.25 -9.57 13.18
N VAL A 306 6.88 -10.85 13.20
CA VAL A 306 6.67 -11.67 12.00
C VAL A 306 5.29 -12.31 11.94
N GLY A 307 4.45 -12.15 12.97
CA GLY A 307 3.12 -12.76 12.99
C GLY A 307 3.21 -14.29 12.99
N TYR A 308 2.49 -14.94 12.08
CA TYR A 308 2.57 -16.38 11.82
C TYR A 308 3.88 -16.80 11.14
N GLY A 309 4.76 -15.85 10.81
CA GLY A 309 6.11 -16.14 10.34
C GLY A 309 6.37 -15.78 8.88
N VAL A 310 7.51 -16.25 8.38
CA VAL A 310 7.95 -15.99 7.01
C VAL A 310 7.10 -16.79 6.03
N VAL A 311 6.56 -16.14 4.99
CA VAL A 311 5.73 -16.82 3.99
C VAL A 311 6.50 -17.89 3.24
N ASP A 312 5.90 -19.07 3.09
CA ASP A 312 6.39 -20.16 2.26
C ASP A 312 5.48 -20.34 1.03
N PRO A 313 5.89 -19.88 -0.17
CA PRO A 313 5.10 -19.99 -1.38
C PRO A 313 4.83 -21.45 -1.79
N VAL A 314 5.78 -22.35 -1.56
CA VAL A 314 5.67 -23.75 -1.96
C VAL A 314 4.65 -24.45 -1.07
N ALA A 315 4.75 -24.31 0.26
CA ALA A 315 3.77 -24.86 1.18
C ALA A 315 2.38 -24.24 0.96
N ALA A 316 2.28 -22.92 0.78
CA ALA A 316 1.03 -22.23 0.45
C ALA A 316 0.39 -22.79 -0.82
N LEU A 317 1.18 -23.24 -1.81
CA LEU A 317 0.65 -23.83 -3.03
C LEU A 317 0.41 -25.33 -2.93
N THR A 318 1.03 -26.07 -2.03
CA THR A 318 1.04 -27.56 -2.08
C THR A 318 0.41 -28.27 -0.90
N PHE A 319 0.39 -27.67 0.29
CA PHE A 319 -0.16 -28.33 1.48
C PHE A 319 -1.67 -28.46 1.41
N ASP A 320 -2.22 -29.50 2.02
CA ASP A 320 -3.66 -29.58 2.27
C ASP A 320 -3.99 -28.73 3.51
N VAL A 321 -4.71 -27.63 3.31
CA VAL A 321 -5.02 -26.65 4.35
C VAL A 321 -6.53 -26.47 4.38
N PRO A 322 -7.19 -26.73 5.51
CA PRO A 322 -8.61 -26.46 5.67
C PRO A 322 -8.91 -24.99 5.29
N PRO A 323 -9.86 -24.72 4.38
CA PRO A 323 -10.11 -23.36 3.92
C PRO A 323 -10.45 -22.38 5.05
N GLY A 324 -11.15 -22.87 6.07
CA GLY A 324 -11.70 -22.04 7.14
C GLY A 324 -12.90 -21.21 6.65
N GLU A 325 -13.28 -20.23 7.47
CA GLU A 325 -14.41 -19.34 7.19
C GLU A 325 -14.20 -18.50 5.93
N ARG A 326 -15.28 -18.23 5.19
CA ARG A 326 -15.21 -17.44 3.95
C ARG A 326 -14.97 -15.95 4.23
N LEU A 327 -15.41 -15.46 5.37
CA LEU A 327 -15.30 -14.06 5.78
C LEU A 327 -14.72 -14.01 7.21
N PRO A 328 -14.06 -12.90 7.59
CA PRO A 328 -13.61 -12.73 8.97
C PRO A 328 -14.82 -12.56 9.91
N PRO A 329 -14.74 -13.01 11.17
CA PRO A 329 -15.87 -12.96 12.11
C PRO A 329 -16.56 -11.59 12.22
N PRO A 330 -15.85 -10.45 12.26
CA PRO A 330 -16.49 -9.12 12.34
C PRO A 330 -17.24 -8.69 11.07
N ALA A 331 -17.03 -9.36 9.93
CA ALA A 331 -17.77 -9.06 8.70
C ALA A 331 -19.26 -9.44 8.81
N HIS A 332 -19.60 -10.39 9.69
CA HIS A 332 -20.98 -10.86 9.88
C HIS A 332 -21.85 -9.89 10.70
N SER A 333 -21.25 -8.97 11.46
CA SER A 333 -21.96 -8.09 12.41
C SER A 333 -22.12 -6.64 11.94
N ARG A 334 -21.46 -6.23 10.85
CA ARG A 334 -21.50 -4.85 10.35
C ARG A 334 -22.27 -4.74 9.05
N ILE A 335 -23.58 -4.45 9.16
CA ILE A 335 -24.30 -3.82 8.05
C ILE A 335 -23.81 -2.37 8.00
N VAL A 336 -22.77 -2.09 7.20
CA VAL A 336 -22.40 -0.71 6.85
C VAL A 336 -23.47 -0.21 5.89
N THR A 337 -24.56 0.36 6.41
CA THR A 337 -25.50 1.11 5.59
C THR A 337 -24.76 2.32 5.00
N PRO A 338 -24.70 2.46 3.65
CA PRO A 338 -24.08 3.63 3.03
C PRO A 338 -24.67 4.91 3.63
N ALA A 339 -23.81 5.89 3.92
CA ALA A 339 -24.29 7.21 4.34
C ALA A 339 -25.27 7.74 3.28
N ALA A 340 -26.38 8.33 3.73
CA ALA A 340 -27.36 8.94 2.83
C ALA A 340 -26.65 9.93 1.90
N PRO A 341 -27.04 10.02 0.61
CA PRO A 341 -26.50 11.02 -0.30
C PRO A 341 -26.55 12.41 0.34
N PRO A 342 -25.52 13.25 0.15
CA PRO A 342 -25.55 14.62 0.67
C PRO A 342 -26.79 15.34 0.14
N ALA A 343 -27.44 16.12 1.00
CA ALA A 343 -28.62 16.88 0.62
C ALA A 343 -28.29 17.79 -0.57
N PRO A 344 -29.20 17.95 -1.55
CA PRO A 344 -28.97 18.83 -2.69
C PRO A 344 -28.69 20.28 -2.20
N PRO A 345 -27.85 21.05 -2.91
CA PRO A 345 -27.49 22.40 -2.49
C PRO A 345 -28.74 23.28 -2.30
N ASP A 346 -28.84 23.97 -1.16
CA ASP A 346 -29.95 24.91 -0.93
C ASP A 346 -29.74 26.18 -1.76
N HIS A 347 -30.55 26.33 -2.81
CA HIS A 347 -30.53 27.48 -3.71
C HIS A 347 -31.49 28.60 -3.30
N ARG A 348 -32.21 28.49 -2.16
CA ARG A 348 -33.21 29.48 -1.74
C ARG A 348 -32.61 30.87 -1.57
N ALA A 349 -31.47 30.97 -0.87
CA ALA A 349 -30.79 32.25 -0.66
C ALA A 349 -30.34 32.91 -1.98
N ARG A 350 -29.78 32.11 -2.90
CA ARG A 350 -29.40 32.58 -4.26
C ARG A 350 -30.61 33.08 -5.02
N ASN A 351 -31.71 32.33 -5.00
CA ASN A 351 -32.93 32.68 -5.74
C ASN A 351 -33.57 33.95 -5.18
N VAL A 352 -33.62 34.12 -3.85
CA VAL A 352 -34.11 35.35 -3.20
C VAL A 352 -33.23 36.54 -3.57
N ALA A 353 -31.91 36.38 -3.55
CA ALA A 353 -30.97 37.44 -3.94
C ALA A 353 -31.15 37.87 -5.41
N LEU A 354 -31.32 36.91 -6.32
CA LEU A 354 -31.56 37.19 -7.75
C LEU A 354 -32.91 37.87 -7.99
N ILE A 355 -33.96 37.46 -7.28
CA ILE A 355 -35.28 38.10 -7.37
C ILE A 355 -35.22 39.55 -6.89
N LEU A 356 -34.61 39.80 -5.73
CA LEU A 356 -34.44 41.16 -5.19
C LEU A 356 -33.60 42.04 -6.11
N ALA A 357 -32.49 41.51 -6.66
CA ALA A 357 -31.67 42.23 -7.63
C ALA A 357 -32.47 42.58 -8.90
N GLY A 358 -33.30 41.66 -9.38
CA GLY A 358 -34.20 41.89 -10.52
C GLY A 358 -35.23 42.98 -10.24
N ILE A 359 -35.85 42.99 -9.05
CA ILE A 359 -36.82 44.02 -8.64
C ILE A 359 -36.16 45.40 -8.57
N VAL A 360 -34.96 45.49 -7.98
CA VAL A 360 -34.21 46.75 -7.90
C VAL A 360 -33.84 47.26 -9.29
N ALA A 361 -33.36 46.39 -10.17
CA ALA A 361 -33.02 46.75 -11.55
C ALA A 361 -34.24 47.23 -12.34
N ALA A 362 -35.38 46.53 -12.23
CA ALA A 362 -36.63 46.92 -12.87
C ALA A 362 -37.18 48.24 -12.33
N GLY A 363 -37.13 48.44 -11.01
CA GLY A 363 -37.50 49.71 -10.37
C GLY A 363 -36.61 50.87 -10.80
N GLY A 364 -35.30 50.64 -10.90
CA GLY A 364 -34.34 51.61 -11.42
C GLY A 364 -34.60 51.97 -12.89
N ALA A 365 -34.88 50.97 -13.74
CA ALA A 365 -35.21 51.18 -15.14
C ALA A 365 -36.53 51.97 -15.33
N ALA A 366 -37.55 51.64 -14.53
CA ALA A 366 -38.83 52.36 -14.53
C ALA A 366 -38.66 53.81 -14.07
N ALA A 367 -37.91 54.05 -12.98
CA ALA A 367 -37.62 55.40 -12.50
C ALA A 367 -36.82 56.21 -13.54
N TRP A 368 -35.85 55.58 -14.21
CA TRP A 368 -35.08 56.21 -15.29
C TRP A 368 -35.96 56.55 -16.50
N LEU A 369 -36.85 55.66 -16.92
CA LEU A 369 -37.82 55.91 -18.00
C LEU A 369 -38.76 57.07 -17.65
N VAL A 370 -39.31 57.09 -16.44
CA VAL A 370 -40.17 58.19 -15.96
C VAL A 370 -39.40 59.51 -15.92
N ALA A 371 -38.16 59.51 -15.44
CA ALA A 371 -37.31 60.70 -15.43
C ALA A 371 -36.98 61.19 -16.85
N ARG A 372 -36.76 60.28 -17.80
CA ARG A 372 -36.49 60.61 -19.21
C ARG A 372 -37.71 61.23 -19.89
N VAL A 373 -38.91 60.66 -19.70
CA VAL A 373 -40.17 61.20 -20.25
C VAL A 373 -40.48 62.58 -19.66
N ARG A 374 -40.22 62.80 -18.36
CA ARG A 374 -40.41 64.10 -17.71
C ARG A 374 -39.45 65.19 -18.22
N ARG A 375 -38.26 64.84 -18.69
CA ARG A 375 -37.30 65.81 -19.29
C ARG A 375 -37.60 66.16 -20.75
N GLN A 376 -38.49 65.40 -21.41
CA GLN A 376 -38.88 65.63 -22.81
C GLN A 376 -40.19 66.42 -22.96
N ARG A 377 -40.87 66.75 -21.85
CA ARG A 377 -42.02 67.66 -21.79
C ARG A 377 -41.57 69.02 -21.28
#